data_AF-A0AAD8ML55-F1
#
_entry.id   AF-A0AAD8ML55-F1
#
_cell.length_a   1.000
_cell.length_b   1.000
_cell.length_c   1.000
_cell.angle_alpha   90.00
_cell.angle_beta   90.00
_cell.angle_gamma   90.00
#
_symmetry.space_group_name_H-M   'P 1'
#
loop_
_entity.id
_entity.type
_entity.pdbx_description
1 polymer ?
#
loop_
_entity_poly.entity_id
_entity_poly.type
_entity_poly.pdbx_seq_one_letter_code
_entity_poly.pdbx_strand_id
1 'polypeptide(L)'
;MENLIALVNRLQKACTELGDYGEESALPTLWDALPSIAVVGGQSSGKSSVLESVVGKDFLPRGSGIVTRRPLVLQLYFKEGRENAKFAHTSQTFTDFSAVRKEIADETDRETGRSKAISTKPIYLSIYSPNVVNLTLIDLPGLTKVAVDGQSDSIVQDIENMVRSYIEKPNCIILAVSPANQDLATSDAIKISREVDPRGERTFGVLTKIDLMDKGTDAVEILEGKSYKLQFPWIGVVNRSQADINKSVDMIAARRKEREYFSNSPEYSHLAKRMGSEHLGKVLSKHLESVIKSRIPGLQSLINKTIIDLETELSRIGRPIATDAGGKLYMIMEICRNFDQIFKEHLDGIRPGGEKVYQVFDNQLPAALKRLQFDKQLAMENVRKLITEADGYQPHLIAPEQGYRRLIESTLVTIKGPAEAAVDAVHAILKDLVHKSITETVELKQYPSLRVEVSSAAVESLDRMKVESRKATLQLVEMECSYLTVEFFRKLPQDVEKGGNPTHSIFDRYNDSYLRRVGSNVLAYVHMVVGGLRNSIPKSVVYCQVREAKRSLLDHFFTDLGKKEGKVLGKLLDEDPAIMQRRLNLSKRLELYRTAQSEIEMVAWEK
;
A
#
# COMPACT_ATOMS: atom_id res chain seq x y z
N MET A 1 -5.67 8.33 36.80
CA MET A 1 -5.62 9.80 36.57
C MET A 1 -4.24 10.28 36.09
N GLU A 2 -3.12 9.88 36.70
CA GLU A 2 -1.76 10.09 36.15
C GLU A 2 -1.53 9.42 34.78
N ASN A 3 -2.36 8.45 34.42
CA ASN A 3 -2.31 7.66 33.19
C ASN A 3 -2.55 8.46 31.90
N LEU A 4 -3.29 9.59 31.94
CA LEU A 4 -3.64 10.36 30.74
C LEU A 4 -2.45 11.11 30.13
N ILE A 5 -1.59 11.67 30.98
CA ILE A 5 -0.40 12.40 30.52
C ILE A 5 0.68 11.38 30.11
N ALA A 6 0.79 10.26 30.83
CA ALA A 6 1.63 9.14 30.43
C ALA A 6 1.22 8.57 29.04
N LEU A 7 -0.08 8.49 28.76
CA LEU A 7 -0.61 8.10 27.44
C LEU A 7 -0.14 9.06 26.34
N VAL A 8 -0.36 10.37 26.50
CA VAL A 8 0.09 11.37 25.51
C VAL A 8 1.59 11.27 25.29
N ASN A 9 2.36 11.05 26.34
CA ASN A 9 3.81 10.90 26.25
C ASN A 9 4.22 9.61 25.51
N ARG A 10 3.55 8.49 25.74
CA ARG A 10 3.76 7.24 24.98
C ARG A 10 3.42 7.42 23.50
N LEU A 11 2.29 8.07 23.20
CA LEU A 11 1.87 8.38 21.83
C LEU A 11 2.87 9.30 21.13
N GLN A 12 3.31 10.36 21.80
CA GLN A 12 4.37 11.26 21.32
C GLN A 12 5.64 10.47 21.01
N LYS A 13 6.12 9.66 21.96
CA LYS A 13 7.33 8.85 21.77
C LYS A 13 7.23 7.91 20.57
N ALA A 14 6.10 7.23 20.42
CA ALA A 14 5.87 6.33 19.30
C ALA A 14 5.88 7.09 17.96
N CYS A 15 5.25 8.27 17.89
CA CYS A 15 5.28 9.12 16.69
C CYS A 15 6.71 9.58 16.34
N THR A 16 7.51 9.92 17.35
CA THR A 16 8.92 10.29 17.20
C THR A 16 9.77 9.13 16.66
N GLU A 17 9.58 7.90 17.16
CA GLU A 17 10.32 6.72 16.71
C GLU A 17 10.01 6.35 15.25
N LEU A 18 8.80 6.64 14.75
CA LEU A 18 8.41 6.41 13.35
C LEU A 18 8.79 7.52 12.37
N GLY A 19 9.33 8.65 12.86
CA GLY A 19 9.64 9.78 12.02
C GLY A 19 8.41 10.53 11.48
N ASP A 20 7.25 10.40 12.14
CA ASP A 20 6.02 11.14 11.82
C ASP A 20 6.14 12.60 12.33
N TYR A 21 7.21 13.29 11.92
CA TYR A 21 7.59 14.64 12.36
C TYR A 21 6.77 15.76 11.70
N GLY A 22 5.69 15.43 10.99
CA GLY A 22 4.97 16.42 10.17
C GLY A 22 5.78 16.92 8.97
N GLU A 23 6.84 16.21 8.55
CA GLU A 23 7.52 16.50 7.28
C GLU A 23 6.70 15.94 6.11
N GLU A 24 6.33 16.84 5.19
CA GLU A 24 5.86 16.60 3.81
C GLU A 24 4.89 15.42 3.58
N SER A 25 3.93 15.20 4.49
CA SER A 25 2.76 14.38 4.18
C SER A 25 1.48 15.20 4.32
N ALA A 26 0.63 15.17 3.31
CA ALA A 26 -0.57 16.01 3.16
C ALA A 26 -1.68 15.77 4.22
N LEU A 27 -1.40 15.03 5.29
CA LEU A 27 -2.34 14.65 6.33
C LEU A 27 -1.83 15.08 7.71
N PRO A 28 -2.68 15.64 8.58
CA PRO A 28 -2.30 15.98 9.95
C PRO A 28 -1.82 14.73 10.67
N THR A 29 -0.60 14.79 11.19
CA THR A 29 0.03 13.64 11.87
C THR A 29 -0.58 13.46 13.25
N LEU A 30 -0.49 12.24 13.81
CA LEU A 30 -0.93 11.98 15.18
C LEU A 30 -0.21 12.91 16.17
N TRP A 31 1.03 13.29 15.88
CA TRP A 31 1.81 14.27 16.65
C TRP A 31 1.13 15.64 16.74
N ASP A 32 0.59 16.16 15.63
CA ASP A 32 -0.07 17.48 15.59
C ASP A 32 -1.39 17.50 16.39
N ALA A 33 -2.02 16.33 16.53
CA ALA A 33 -3.26 16.17 17.27
C ALA A 33 -3.05 16.14 18.80
N LEU A 34 -1.82 15.89 19.27
CA LEU A 34 -1.51 15.76 20.69
C LEU A 34 -1.30 17.13 21.36
N PRO A 35 -1.87 17.36 22.56
CA PRO A 35 -1.69 18.62 23.26
C PRO A 35 -0.27 18.75 23.79
N SER A 36 0.29 19.96 23.67
CA SER A 36 1.66 20.28 24.10
C SER A 36 1.72 21.69 24.67
N ILE A 37 2.71 21.99 25.50
CA ILE A 37 2.93 23.32 26.06
C ILE A 37 4.20 23.91 25.44
N ALA A 38 4.07 25.01 24.70
CA ALA A 38 5.22 25.72 24.13
C ALA A 38 5.59 26.94 24.98
N VAL A 39 6.87 27.05 25.35
CA VAL A 39 7.38 28.18 26.11
C VAL A 39 7.90 29.25 25.15
N VAL A 40 7.26 30.41 25.17
CA VAL A 40 7.58 31.54 24.28
C VAL A 40 8.00 32.75 25.10
N GLY A 41 9.04 33.43 24.65
CA GLY A 41 9.59 34.57 25.37
C GLY A 41 10.80 35.18 24.68
N GLY A 42 11.02 36.47 24.88
CA GLY A 42 12.22 37.16 24.41
C GLY A 42 13.51 36.54 24.96
N GLN A 43 14.64 36.85 24.32
CA GLN A 43 15.95 36.50 24.86
C GLN A 43 16.10 37.05 26.29
N SER A 44 16.64 36.24 27.21
CA SER A 44 16.84 36.63 28.62
C SER A 44 15.55 36.94 29.42
N SER A 45 14.36 36.55 28.94
CA SER A 45 13.09 36.67 29.70
C SER A 45 12.97 35.66 30.85
N GLY A 46 13.91 34.72 30.98
CA GLY A 46 13.92 33.72 32.04
C GLY A 46 13.22 32.40 31.70
N LYS A 47 12.95 32.10 30.42
CA LYS A 47 12.34 30.83 29.95
C LYS A 47 13.00 29.58 30.56
N SER A 48 14.31 29.44 30.35
CA SER A 48 15.07 28.28 30.85
C SER A 48 15.04 28.22 32.39
N SER A 49 15.05 29.37 33.06
CA SER A 49 14.93 29.42 34.52
C SER A 49 13.55 28.98 35.01
N VAL A 50 12.47 29.36 34.32
CA VAL A 50 11.11 28.89 34.63
C VAL A 50 11.03 27.37 34.45
N LEU A 51 11.57 26.82 33.36
CA LEU A 51 11.62 25.38 33.12
C LEU A 51 12.40 24.64 34.20
N GLU A 52 13.61 25.10 34.54
CA GLU A 52 14.43 24.51 35.61
C GLU A 52 13.75 24.62 36.99
N SER A 53 13.05 25.74 37.28
CA SER A 53 12.29 25.93 38.52
C SER A 53 11.06 25.03 38.62
N VAL A 54 10.42 24.68 37.49
CA VAL A 54 9.32 23.69 37.43
C VAL A 54 9.86 22.27 37.62
N VAL A 55 10.97 21.93 36.98
CA VAL A 55 11.61 20.60 37.11
C VAL A 55 12.28 20.40 38.47
N GLY A 56 12.81 21.46 39.07
CA GLY A 56 13.54 21.38 40.34
C GLY A 56 15.05 21.13 40.17
N LYS A 57 15.61 21.20 38.96
CA LYS A 57 17.01 20.86 38.64
C LYS A 57 17.63 21.77 37.60
N ASP A 58 18.95 21.85 37.64
CA ASP A 58 19.79 22.55 36.68
C ASP A 58 20.22 21.61 35.56
N PHE A 59 19.64 21.75 34.37
CA PHE A 59 19.95 20.88 33.23
C PHE A 59 19.97 21.61 31.89
N LEU A 60 19.46 22.84 31.81
CA LEU A 60 19.51 23.61 30.57
C LEU A 60 20.86 24.34 30.46
N PRO A 61 21.43 24.46 29.25
CA PRO A 61 22.62 25.26 29.04
C PRO A 61 22.34 26.73 29.40
N ARG A 62 23.38 27.45 29.81
CA ARG A 62 23.32 28.87 30.19
C ARG A 62 24.51 29.59 29.56
N GLY A 63 24.29 30.76 28.98
CA GLY A 63 25.33 31.55 28.33
C GLY A 63 24.82 32.90 27.84
N SER A 64 25.73 33.72 27.34
CA SER A 64 25.40 34.95 26.61
C SER A 64 25.04 34.61 25.15
N GLY A 65 24.05 35.31 24.57
CA GLY A 65 23.57 35.03 23.20
C GLY A 65 22.36 34.10 23.16
N ILE A 66 22.09 33.50 21.98
CA ILE A 66 21.00 32.52 21.80
C ILE A 66 21.46 31.19 22.37
N VAL A 67 20.94 30.86 23.55
CA VAL A 67 21.32 29.65 24.29
C VAL A 67 20.59 28.42 23.74
N THR A 68 19.26 28.51 23.58
CA THR A 68 18.44 27.46 22.95
C THR A 68 18.45 27.67 21.44
N ARG A 69 19.26 26.90 20.70
CA ARG A 69 19.37 26.95 19.22
C ARG A 69 18.53 25.90 18.48
N ARG A 70 18.01 24.92 19.22
CA ARG A 70 17.11 23.86 18.74
C ARG A 70 15.93 23.77 19.69
N PRO A 71 14.70 23.50 19.20
CA PRO A 71 13.58 23.18 20.08
C PRO A 71 13.91 22.00 21.00
N LEU A 72 13.62 22.10 22.29
CA LEU A 72 13.80 21.00 23.24
C LEU A 72 12.42 20.51 23.70
N VAL A 73 12.06 19.29 23.31
CA VAL A 73 10.86 18.62 23.76
C VAL A 73 11.21 17.87 25.06
N LEU A 74 10.78 18.46 26.17
CA LEU A 74 11.01 17.98 27.52
C LEU A 74 9.79 17.20 28.03
N GLN A 75 9.96 15.92 28.27
CA GLN A 75 8.95 15.04 28.85
C GLN A 75 9.30 14.76 30.32
N LEU A 76 8.47 15.21 31.24
CA LEU A 76 8.58 14.97 32.66
C LEU A 76 7.71 13.79 33.05
N TYR A 77 8.28 12.86 33.81
CA TYR A 77 7.61 11.68 34.34
C TYR A 77 7.78 11.63 35.86
N PHE A 78 6.66 11.61 36.58
CA PHE A 78 6.63 11.26 37.98
C PHE A 78 7.05 9.80 38.13
N LYS A 79 8.11 9.56 38.89
CA LYS A 79 8.59 8.21 39.20
C LYS A 79 9.19 8.17 40.59
N GLU A 80 8.67 7.28 41.43
CA GLU A 80 9.27 7.02 42.74
C GLU A 80 10.67 6.40 42.59
N GLY A 81 11.64 6.90 43.35
CA GLY A 81 13.02 6.40 43.36
C GLY A 81 14.06 7.37 42.83
N ARG A 82 15.13 6.83 42.23
CA ARG A 82 16.29 7.63 41.78
C ARG A 82 15.99 8.40 40.50
N GLU A 83 16.29 9.69 40.54
CA GLU A 83 16.16 10.60 39.41
C GLU A 83 17.08 10.17 38.26
N ASN A 84 16.54 10.15 37.05
CA ASN A 84 17.32 9.84 35.85
C ASN A 84 16.72 10.53 34.62
N ALA A 85 17.55 10.72 33.61
CA ALA A 85 17.18 11.32 32.33
C ALA A 85 17.64 10.45 31.16
N LYS A 86 16.87 10.44 30.07
CA LYS A 86 17.17 9.69 28.86
C LYS A 86 16.87 10.54 27.63
N PHE A 87 17.79 10.53 26.67
CA PHE A 87 17.59 11.14 25.37
C PHE A 87 17.05 10.13 24.36
N ALA A 88 16.33 10.59 23.34
CA ALA A 88 15.86 9.70 22.27
C ALA A 88 16.99 9.20 21.37
N HIS A 89 18.05 9.99 21.17
CA HIS A 89 19.17 9.64 20.29
C HIS A 89 20.20 8.69 20.91
N THR A 90 20.15 8.49 22.25
CA THR A 90 21.16 7.68 22.97
C THR A 90 20.49 6.71 23.95
N SER A 91 20.97 5.47 23.99
CA SER A 91 20.47 4.42 24.92
C SER A 91 20.98 4.56 26.36
N GLN A 92 21.87 5.53 26.61
CA GLN A 92 22.46 5.82 27.91
C GLN A 92 21.46 6.53 28.83
N THR A 93 21.47 6.11 30.09
CA THR A 93 20.72 6.75 31.16
C THR A 93 21.64 7.69 31.93
N PHE A 94 21.22 8.93 32.10
CA PHE A 94 21.97 9.97 32.83
C PHE A 94 21.39 10.13 34.23
N THR A 95 22.24 10.05 35.25
CA THR A 95 21.87 10.34 36.65
C THR A 95 22.39 11.70 37.10
N ASP A 96 23.42 12.23 36.44
CA ASP A 96 23.96 13.57 36.67
C ASP A 96 23.37 14.57 35.66
N PHE A 97 22.64 15.56 36.16
CA PHE A 97 22.04 16.62 35.33
C PHE A 97 23.06 17.59 34.75
N SER A 98 24.29 17.64 35.30
CA SER A 98 25.40 18.37 34.70
C SER A 98 25.83 17.73 33.38
N ALA A 99 25.83 16.38 33.33
CA ALA A 99 26.07 15.63 32.11
C ALA A 99 24.92 15.79 31.10
N VAL A 100 23.67 15.84 31.57
CA VAL A 100 22.50 16.15 30.70
C VAL A 100 22.66 17.52 30.05
N ARG A 101 23.06 18.55 30.81
CA ARG A 101 23.33 19.89 30.28
C ARG A 101 24.41 19.87 29.20
N LYS A 102 25.49 19.14 29.45
CA LYS A 102 26.59 19.01 28.49
C LYS A 102 26.14 18.29 27.21
N GLU A 103 25.38 17.21 27.35
CA GLU A 103 24.84 16.46 26.22
C GLU A 103 23.89 17.31 25.35
N ILE A 104 23.03 18.14 25.95
CA ILE A 104 22.17 19.07 25.18
C ILE A 104 23.04 20.02 24.34
N ALA A 105 24.12 20.56 24.93
CA ALA A 105 25.01 21.46 24.21
C ALA A 105 25.77 20.72 23.09
N ASP A 106 26.33 19.54 23.38
CA ASP A 106 27.09 18.72 22.44
C ASP A 106 26.22 18.26 21.27
N GLU A 107 24.98 17.84 21.51
CA GLU A 107 24.01 17.43 20.48
C GLU A 107 23.48 18.63 19.67
N THR A 108 23.39 19.81 20.29
CA THR A 108 23.09 21.04 19.55
C THR A 108 24.23 21.36 18.59
N ASP A 109 25.47 21.38 19.07
CA ASP A 109 26.66 21.68 18.27
C ASP A 109 26.92 20.64 17.17
N ARG A 110 26.50 19.39 17.37
CA ARG A 110 26.59 18.32 16.36
C ARG A 110 25.72 18.61 15.13
N GLU A 111 24.51 19.11 15.32
CA GLU A 111 23.56 19.38 14.23
C GLU A 111 23.77 20.77 13.62
N THR A 112 23.93 21.81 14.43
CA THR A 112 24.07 23.19 13.93
C THR A 112 25.50 23.54 13.53
N GLY A 113 26.47 22.68 13.85
CA GLY A 113 27.88 23.03 13.86
C GLY A 113 28.22 24.00 15.00
N ARG A 114 29.50 24.36 15.13
CA ARG A 114 29.98 25.41 16.06
C ARG A 114 29.60 26.83 15.64
N SER A 115 28.80 26.97 14.58
CA SER A 115 28.24 28.26 14.16
C SER A 115 27.04 28.63 15.04
N LYS A 116 26.66 29.91 15.06
CA LYS A 116 25.49 30.41 15.83
C LYS A 116 24.15 30.15 15.11
N ALA A 117 24.10 29.12 14.25
CA ALA A 117 22.92 28.74 13.49
C ALA A 117 21.86 28.06 14.37
N ILE A 118 20.61 28.08 13.91
CA ILE A 118 19.48 27.38 14.54
C ILE A 118 19.06 26.20 13.66
N SER A 119 18.41 25.20 14.26
CA SER A 119 17.83 24.07 13.52
C SER A 119 16.41 23.79 14.03
N THR A 120 15.51 23.46 13.11
CA THR A 120 14.11 23.10 13.38
C THR A 120 13.98 21.70 13.97
N LYS A 121 15.02 20.85 13.87
CA LYS A 121 14.98 19.48 14.42
C LYS A 121 15.00 19.49 15.95
N PRO A 122 13.95 19.02 16.63
CA PRO A 122 13.89 19.03 18.08
C PRO A 122 14.86 18.03 18.72
N ILE A 123 15.24 18.30 19.97
CA ILE A 123 15.90 17.34 20.87
C ILE A 123 14.83 16.78 21.81
N TYR A 124 14.78 15.46 21.97
CA TYR A 124 13.83 14.79 22.86
C TYR A 124 14.52 14.34 24.15
N LEU A 125 14.04 14.84 25.29
CA LEU A 125 14.58 14.55 26.61
C LEU A 125 13.46 14.10 27.56
N SER A 126 13.61 12.90 28.12
CA SER A 126 12.73 12.34 29.14
C SER A 126 13.40 12.42 30.51
N ILE A 127 12.78 13.07 31.49
CA ILE A 127 13.25 13.15 32.88
C ILE A 127 12.28 12.40 33.79
N TYR A 128 12.80 11.49 34.59
CA TYR A 128 12.07 10.74 35.61
C TYR A 128 12.47 11.25 36.99
N SER A 129 11.53 11.82 37.75
CA SER A 129 11.80 12.34 39.11
C SER A 129 10.55 12.24 40.00
N PRO A 130 10.69 12.06 41.33
CA PRO A 130 9.56 12.14 42.26
C PRO A 130 9.11 13.59 42.54
N ASN A 131 9.89 14.59 42.10
CA ASN A 131 9.65 16.00 42.40
C ASN A 131 8.94 16.76 41.27
N VAL A 132 8.54 16.05 40.21
CA VAL A 132 7.92 16.62 39.01
C VAL A 132 6.55 16.02 38.76
N VAL A 133 5.68 16.80 38.13
CA VAL A 133 4.40 16.32 37.59
C VAL A 133 4.61 15.77 36.18
N ASN A 134 3.78 14.82 35.76
CA ASN A 134 3.75 14.37 34.37
C ASN A 134 3.39 15.58 33.50
N LEU A 135 4.29 16.00 32.60
CA LEU A 135 4.11 17.20 31.77
C LEU A 135 5.04 17.15 30.55
N THR A 136 4.56 17.62 29.40
CA THR A 136 5.41 17.84 28.23
C THR A 136 5.51 19.33 27.93
N LEU A 137 6.74 19.82 27.93
CA LEU A 137 7.10 21.22 27.71
C LEU A 137 8.02 21.30 26.49
N ILE A 138 7.81 22.28 25.63
CA ILE A 138 8.65 22.56 24.47
C ILE A 138 9.36 23.88 24.74
N ASP A 139 10.67 23.84 24.97
CA ASP A 139 11.50 25.04 25.04
C ASP A 139 11.84 25.49 23.62
N LEU A 140 11.47 26.72 23.28
CA LEU A 140 11.73 27.31 21.98
C LEU A 140 12.84 28.37 22.07
N PRO A 141 13.60 28.59 20.99
CA PRO A 141 14.55 29.69 20.93
C PRO A 141 13.93 31.03 21.33
N GLY A 142 14.70 31.85 22.04
CA GLY A 142 14.21 33.16 22.46
C GLY A 142 14.08 34.12 21.30
N LEU A 143 12.99 34.89 21.27
CA LEU A 143 12.80 35.94 20.26
C LEU A 143 13.90 37.00 20.42
N THR A 144 14.60 37.31 19.33
CA THR A 144 15.68 38.30 19.27
C THR A 144 15.32 39.42 18.30
N LYS A 145 15.62 40.68 18.65
CA LYS A 145 15.30 41.84 17.79
C LYS A 145 16.43 42.23 16.83
N VAL A 146 17.66 41.75 17.09
CA VAL A 146 18.87 42.11 16.33
C VAL A 146 19.71 40.87 16.13
N ALA A 147 20.24 40.67 14.92
CA ALA A 147 21.21 39.63 14.62
C ALA A 147 22.57 39.98 15.26
N VAL A 148 23.19 39.03 15.94
CA VAL A 148 24.52 39.21 16.55
C VAL A 148 25.60 38.79 15.55
N ASP A 149 26.81 39.36 15.64
CA ASP A 149 27.94 39.02 14.75
C ASP A 149 28.12 37.51 14.54
N GLY A 150 28.02 37.07 13.28
CA GLY A 150 28.12 35.67 12.85
C GLY A 150 26.77 34.95 12.63
N GLN A 151 25.63 35.63 12.75
CA GLN A 151 24.30 35.12 12.38
C GLN A 151 23.85 35.70 11.02
N SER A 152 22.94 35.01 10.32
CA SER A 152 22.31 35.54 9.10
C SER A 152 21.34 36.67 9.44
N ASP A 153 21.14 37.61 8.52
CA ASP A 153 20.12 38.67 8.67
C ASP A 153 18.69 38.10 8.77
N SER A 154 18.47 36.87 8.25
CA SER A 154 17.19 36.15 8.31
C SER A 154 16.88 35.54 9.68
N ILE A 155 17.85 35.45 10.60
CA ILE A 155 17.73 34.64 11.82
C ILE A 155 16.53 35.03 12.69
N VAL A 156 16.20 36.32 12.72
CA VAL A 156 15.05 36.84 13.47
C VAL A 156 13.75 36.26 12.90
N GLN A 157 13.59 36.30 11.58
CA GLN A 157 12.44 35.75 10.89
C GLN A 157 12.40 34.22 11.01
N ASP A 158 13.56 33.55 10.94
CA ASP A 158 13.65 32.10 11.06
C ASP A 158 13.23 31.62 12.46
N ILE A 159 13.63 32.33 13.53
CA ILE A 159 13.19 32.07 14.90
C ILE A 159 11.69 32.34 15.04
N GLU A 160 11.18 33.45 14.52
CA GLU A 160 9.75 33.73 14.56
C GLU A 160 8.93 32.66 13.83
N ASN A 161 9.34 32.27 12.62
CA ASN A 161 8.69 31.22 11.84
C ASN A 161 8.74 29.87 12.56
N MET A 162 9.88 29.55 13.19
CA MET A 162 10.02 28.36 14.02
C MET A 162 9.06 28.40 15.21
N VAL A 163 8.96 29.52 15.93
CA VAL A 163 8.01 29.64 17.05
C VAL A 163 6.57 29.52 16.55
N ARG A 164 6.21 30.21 15.47
CA ARG A 164 4.88 30.17 14.83
C ARG A 164 4.46 28.74 14.47
N SER A 165 5.35 27.93 13.90
CA SER A 165 5.04 26.56 13.50
C SER A 165 4.60 25.66 14.68
N TYR A 166 5.03 25.96 15.92
CA TYR A 166 4.56 25.29 17.12
C TYR A 166 3.28 25.91 17.69
N ILE A 167 3.20 27.25 17.78
CA ILE A 167 2.08 27.93 18.47
C ILE A 167 0.83 28.13 17.61
N GLU A 168 0.93 28.08 16.28
CA GLU A 168 -0.24 28.11 15.38
C GLU A 168 -1.12 26.87 15.53
N LYS A 169 -0.54 25.76 16.01
CA LYS A 169 -1.28 24.52 16.25
C LYS A 169 -2.36 24.78 17.31
N PRO A 170 -3.65 24.51 17.03
CA PRO A 170 -4.75 24.79 17.95
C PRO A 170 -4.69 23.99 19.26
N ASN A 171 -3.82 22.96 19.30
CA ASN A 171 -3.66 22.03 20.41
C ASN A 171 -2.48 22.42 21.31
N CYS A 172 -1.73 23.46 20.92
CA CYS A 172 -0.61 23.98 21.67
C CYS A 172 -1.10 25.01 22.70
N ILE A 173 -0.76 24.77 23.97
CA ILE A 173 -0.90 25.73 25.06
C ILE A 173 0.32 26.62 25.04
N ILE A 174 0.11 27.93 25.02
CA ILE A 174 1.20 28.91 24.93
C ILE A 174 1.55 29.40 26.34
N LEU A 175 2.81 29.23 26.74
CA LEU A 175 3.34 29.78 27.97
C LEU A 175 4.16 31.04 27.64
N ALA A 176 3.53 32.21 27.75
CA ALA A 176 4.12 33.50 27.41
C ALA A 176 4.91 34.07 28.60
N VAL A 177 6.24 33.93 28.56
CA VAL A 177 7.17 34.35 29.62
C VAL A 177 7.67 35.77 29.35
N SER A 178 7.29 36.71 30.21
CA SER A 178 7.68 38.13 30.15
C SER A 178 8.37 38.57 31.44
N PRO A 179 9.44 39.37 31.38
CA PRO A 179 10.07 39.92 32.58
C PRO A 179 9.26 41.12 33.12
N ALA A 180 9.15 41.24 34.43
CA ALA A 180 8.36 42.29 35.10
C ALA A 180 9.05 43.65 35.13
N ASN A 181 10.38 43.70 34.92
CA ASN A 181 11.16 44.93 34.88
C ASN A 181 11.12 45.65 33.51
N GLN A 182 10.30 45.17 32.58
CA GLN A 182 10.08 45.78 31.27
C GLN A 182 8.59 46.00 31.06
N ASP A 183 8.22 46.99 30.25
CA ASP A 183 6.83 47.24 29.91
C ASP A 183 6.26 46.04 29.12
N LEU A 184 5.15 45.50 29.63
CA LEU A 184 4.46 44.37 29.06
C LEU A 184 3.97 44.65 27.63
N ALA A 185 3.64 45.91 27.32
CA ALA A 185 3.21 46.31 25.98
C ALA A 185 4.28 46.05 24.90
N THR A 186 5.55 45.96 25.31
CA THR A 186 6.69 45.69 24.41
C THR A 186 7.10 44.21 24.35
N SER A 187 6.36 43.33 25.04
CA SER A 187 6.67 41.90 25.12
C SER A 187 6.41 41.19 23.80
N ASP A 188 7.47 40.68 23.19
CA ASP A 188 7.39 39.88 21.96
C ASP A 188 6.59 38.59 22.18
N ALA A 189 6.62 38.05 23.40
CA ALA A 189 5.87 36.85 23.78
C ALA A 189 4.36 37.08 23.67
N ILE A 190 3.88 38.23 24.14
CA ILE A 190 2.46 38.57 24.12
C ILE A 190 2.02 38.97 22.72
N LYS A 191 2.86 39.70 21.99
CA LYS A 191 2.60 40.07 20.59
C LYS A 191 2.35 38.82 19.73
N ILE A 192 3.30 37.88 19.73
CA ILE A 192 3.20 36.68 18.89
C ILE A 192 2.07 35.75 19.36
N SER A 193 1.81 35.66 20.68
CA SER A 193 0.70 34.87 21.22
C SER A 193 -0.65 35.44 20.79
N ARG A 194 -0.81 36.77 20.74
CA ARG A 194 -2.08 37.42 20.35
C ARG A 194 -2.38 37.30 18.85
N GLU A 195 -1.34 37.21 18.02
CA GLU A 195 -1.50 36.94 16.58
C GLU A 195 -2.17 35.57 16.34
N VAL A 196 -1.83 34.56 17.14
CA VAL A 196 -2.33 33.17 16.99
C VAL A 196 -3.46 32.78 17.96
N ASP A 197 -3.66 33.54 19.03
CA ASP A 197 -4.71 33.38 20.04
C ASP A 197 -5.26 34.75 20.49
N PRO A 198 -6.07 35.43 19.65
CA PRO A 198 -6.58 36.79 19.94
C PRO A 198 -7.46 36.87 21.19
N ARG A 199 -8.10 35.76 21.58
CA ARG A 199 -9.01 35.68 22.74
C ARG A 199 -8.30 35.24 24.01
N GLY A 200 -7.06 34.78 23.92
CA GLY A 200 -6.28 34.29 25.06
C GLY A 200 -6.85 33.01 25.66
N GLU A 201 -7.51 32.16 24.87
CA GLU A 201 -8.21 30.94 25.33
C GLU A 201 -7.25 29.79 25.66
N ARG A 202 -6.00 29.86 25.20
CA ARG A 202 -4.96 28.83 25.38
C ARG A 202 -3.59 29.41 25.76
N THR A 203 -3.56 30.66 26.23
CA THR A 203 -2.34 31.40 26.57
C THR A 203 -2.24 31.67 28.08
N PHE A 204 -1.15 31.20 28.70
CA PHE A 204 -0.79 31.46 30.09
C PHE A 204 0.29 32.54 30.15
N GLY A 205 0.05 33.61 30.92
CA GLY A 205 1.02 34.65 31.18
C GLY A 205 1.90 34.30 32.39
N VAL A 206 3.23 34.30 32.19
CA VAL A 206 4.20 34.14 33.28
C VAL A 206 5.04 35.40 33.41
N LEU A 207 5.02 36.00 34.60
CA LEU A 207 5.86 37.14 34.94
C LEU A 207 7.08 36.68 35.72
N THR A 208 8.28 36.95 35.18
CA THR A 208 9.56 36.66 35.83
C THR A 208 10.22 37.94 36.34
N LYS A 209 11.28 37.84 37.15
CA LYS A 209 12.08 38.99 37.60
C LYS A 209 11.29 40.07 38.36
N ILE A 210 10.25 39.65 39.08
CA ILE A 210 9.41 40.56 39.90
C ILE A 210 10.25 41.17 41.05
N ASP A 211 11.28 40.44 41.50
CA ASP A 211 12.25 40.88 42.49
C ASP A 211 13.21 41.98 42.00
N LEU A 212 13.29 42.20 40.68
CA LEU A 212 14.18 43.18 40.04
C LEU A 212 13.42 44.42 39.53
N MET A 213 12.19 44.64 39.99
CA MET A 213 11.42 45.84 39.66
C MET A 213 11.97 47.07 40.38
N ASP A 214 11.75 48.24 39.79
CA ASP A 214 12.18 49.51 40.37
C ASP A 214 11.41 49.78 41.67
N LYS A 215 12.11 50.29 42.69
CA LYS A 215 11.52 50.56 44.01
C LYS A 215 10.36 51.56 43.86
N GLY A 216 9.18 51.18 44.33
CA GLY A 216 7.96 51.98 44.22
C GLY A 216 7.06 51.59 43.04
N THR A 217 7.46 50.59 42.23
CA THR A 217 6.60 49.96 41.22
C THR A 217 6.23 48.54 41.64
N ASP A 218 5.03 48.09 41.24
CA ASP A 218 4.55 46.74 41.49
C ASP A 218 3.89 46.15 40.23
N ALA A 219 3.76 44.83 40.19
CA ALA A 219 3.12 44.10 39.11
C ALA A 219 1.70 43.61 39.47
N VAL A 220 1.07 44.15 40.52
CA VAL A 220 -0.20 43.63 41.04
C VAL A 220 -1.31 43.72 39.98
N GLU A 221 -1.40 44.84 39.26
CA GLU A 221 -2.41 45.01 38.20
C GLU A 221 -2.26 44.02 37.05
N ILE A 222 -1.04 43.60 36.74
CA ILE A 222 -0.77 42.59 35.71
C ILE A 222 -1.13 41.21 36.26
N LEU A 223 -0.69 40.89 37.47
CA LEU A 223 -0.95 39.60 38.13
C LEU A 223 -2.45 39.36 38.38
N GLU A 224 -3.22 40.41 38.67
CA GLU A 224 -4.68 40.36 38.79
C GLU A 224 -5.41 40.35 37.44
N GLY A 225 -4.69 40.51 36.32
CA GLY A 225 -5.25 40.51 34.97
C GLY A 225 -6.04 41.78 34.61
N LYS A 226 -5.85 42.87 35.35
CA LYS A 226 -6.49 44.18 35.11
C LYS A 226 -5.82 44.93 33.95
N SER A 227 -4.48 44.91 33.90
CA SER A 227 -3.69 45.57 32.86
C SER A 227 -3.77 44.82 31.53
N TYR A 228 -3.60 43.50 31.55
CA TYR A 228 -3.72 42.65 30.36
C TYR A 228 -4.58 41.40 30.67
N LYS A 229 -5.79 41.39 30.12
CA LYS A 229 -6.77 40.35 30.38
C LYS A 229 -6.52 39.11 29.51
N LEU A 230 -6.08 38.03 30.14
CA LEU A 230 -6.07 36.67 29.60
C LEU A 230 -7.22 35.86 30.20
N GLN A 231 -7.64 34.76 29.54
CA GLN A 231 -8.63 33.85 30.14
C GLN A 231 -8.04 33.09 31.33
N PHE A 232 -6.73 32.85 31.32
CA PHE A 232 -5.99 32.29 32.44
C PHE A 232 -5.31 33.38 33.26
N PRO A 233 -5.22 33.21 34.60
CA PRO A 233 -4.55 34.18 35.45
C PRO A 233 -3.05 34.24 35.16
N TRP A 234 -2.48 35.43 35.34
CA TRP A 234 -1.04 35.64 35.33
C TRP A 234 -0.39 35.01 36.55
N ILE A 235 0.75 34.36 36.35
CA ILE A 235 1.51 33.71 37.43
C ILE A 235 2.88 34.35 37.54
N GLY A 236 3.17 34.92 38.70
CA GLY A 236 4.48 35.47 39.05
C GLY A 236 5.43 34.38 39.52
N VAL A 237 6.68 34.42 39.04
CA VAL A 237 7.75 33.49 39.39
C VAL A 237 9.01 34.27 39.73
N VAL A 238 9.62 33.94 40.87
CA VAL A 238 10.92 34.51 41.29
C VAL A 238 11.97 33.42 41.15
N ASN A 239 12.89 33.65 40.21
CA ASN A 239 13.95 32.70 39.90
C ASN A 239 15.25 33.05 40.64
N ARG A 240 16.22 32.13 40.63
CA ARG A 240 17.57 32.41 41.15
C ARG A 240 18.25 33.53 40.38
N SER A 241 18.89 34.44 41.10
CA SER A 241 19.74 35.48 40.50
C SER A 241 21.03 34.88 39.92
N GLN A 242 21.73 35.61 39.04
CA GLN A 242 23.02 35.16 38.52
C GLN A 242 24.05 34.89 39.63
N ALA A 243 23.98 35.64 40.73
CA ALA A 243 24.81 35.40 41.90
C ALA A 243 24.45 34.08 42.62
N ASP A 244 23.17 33.76 42.73
CA ASP A 244 22.70 32.49 43.32
C ASP A 244 23.08 31.29 42.45
N ILE A 245 23.08 31.47 41.13
CA ILE A 245 23.50 30.45 40.16
C ILE A 245 25.01 30.20 40.26
N ASN A 246 25.82 31.26 40.33
CA ASN A 246 27.27 31.15 40.49
C ASN A 246 27.65 30.51 41.83
N LYS A 247 26.81 30.68 42.86
CA LYS A 247 26.94 30.04 44.18
C LYS A 247 26.33 28.64 44.24
N SER A 248 25.78 28.14 43.13
CA SER A 248 25.10 26.83 43.05
C SER A 248 24.05 26.62 44.15
N VAL A 249 23.26 27.66 44.46
CA VAL A 249 22.19 27.57 45.46
C VAL A 249 21.19 26.49 45.06
N ASP A 250 20.88 25.59 45.98
CA ASP A 250 19.97 24.47 45.74
C ASP A 250 18.56 24.95 45.36
N MET A 251 17.90 24.19 44.49
CA MET A 251 16.59 24.56 43.95
C MET A 251 15.48 24.49 45.01
N ILE A 252 15.61 23.62 46.02
CA ILE A 252 14.68 23.57 47.16
C ILE A 252 14.77 24.86 47.98
N ALA A 253 15.98 25.37 48.19
CA ALA A 253 16.19 26.65 48.87
C ALA A 253 15.63 27.82 48.03
N ALA A 254 15.80 27.78 46.70
CA ALA A 254 15.23 28.79 45.80
C ALA A 254 13.70 28.84 45.86
N ARG A 255 13.02 27.68 45.80
CA ARG A 255 11.55 27.59 45.94
C ARG A 255 11.05 28.09 47.30
N ARG A 256 11.81 27.85 48.37
CA ARG A 256 11.49 28.38 49.70
C ARG A 256 11.59 29.91 49.73
N LYS A 257 12.69 30.46 49.20
CA LYS A 257 12.90 31.90 49.08
C LYS A 257 11.83 32.58 48.23
N GLU A 258 11.38 31.94 47.14
CA GLU A 258 10.26 32.40 46.33
C GLU A 258 8.97 32.48 47.15
N ARG A 259 8.65 31.43 47.91
CA ARG A 259 7.45 31.40 48.77
C ARG A 259 7.51 32.45 49.87
N GLU A 260 8.67 32.64 50.48
CA GLU A 260 8.92 33.68 51.47
C GLU A 260 8.78 35.08 50.86
N TYR A 261 9.29 35.31 49.64
CA TYR A 261 9.15 36.58 48.93
C TYR A 261 7.68 36.95 48.73
N PHE A 262 6.86 36.05 48.19
CA PHE A 262 5.44 36.34 47.98
C PHE A 262 4.65 36.45 49.29
N SER A 263 5.06 35.76 50.35
CA SER A 263 4.36 35.82 51.65
C SER A 263 4.69 37.08 52.44
N ASN A 264 5.95 37.53 52.38
CA ASN A 264 6.47 38.64 53.18
C ASN A 264 6.35 40.00 52.46
N SER A 265 6.15 40.02 51.14
CA SER A 265 5.95 41.27 50.39
C SER A 265 4.55 41.83 50.65
N PRO A 266 4.41 43.06 51.17
CA PRO A 266 3.11 43.64 51.50
C PRO A 266 2.18 43.79 50.29
N GLU A 267 2.74 44.00 49.09
CA GLU A 267 2.01 44.17 47.83
C GLU A 267 1.48 42.85 47.25
N TYR A 268 2.13 41.71 47.54
CA TYR A 268 1.83 40.41 46.92
C TYR A 268 1.27 39.35 47.88
N SER A 269 1.20 39.65 49.18
CA SER A 269 0.80 38.69 50.22
C SER A 269 -0.58 38.08 49.98
N HIS A 270 -1.55 38.87 49.47
CA HIS A 270 -2.89 38.37 49.14
C HIS A 270 -2.91 37.43 47.92
N LEU A 271 -1.88 37.48 47.06
CA LEU A 271 -1.72 36.65 45.88
C LEU A 271 -0.83 35.43 46.11
N ALA A 272 -0.13 35.35 47.24
CA ALA A 272 0.91 34.35 47.51
C ALA A 272 0.49 32.88 47.24
N LYS A 273 -0.77 32.52 47.47
CA LYS A 273 -1.31 31.16 47.20
C LYS A 273 -1.43 30.82 45.71
N ARG A 274 -1.45 31.82 44.83
CA ARG A 274 -1.60 31.71 43.37
C ARG A 274 -0.31 32.00 42.60
N MET A 275 0.80 32.21 43.31
CA MET A 275 2.10 32.56 42.73
C MET A 275 3.14 31.46 42.96
N GLY A 276 4.23 31.54 42.21
CA GLY A 276 5.39 30.67 42.34
C GLY A 276 5.44 29.50 41.37
N SER A 277 6.64 28.93 41.22
CA SER A 277 6.93 27.89 40.23
C SER A 277 6.20 26.57 40.50
N GLU A 278 5.95 26.24 41.78
CA GLU A 278 5.20 25.04 42.16
C GLU A 278 3.71 25.17 41.81
N HIS A 279 3.13 26.36 42.00
CA HIS A 279 1.75 26.63 41.61
C HIS A 279 1.61 26.56 40.08
N LEU A 280 2.55 27.16 39.35
CA LEU A 280 2.60 27.11 37.89
C LEU A 280 2.58 25.67 37.36
N GLY A 281 3.45 24.81 37.88
CA GLY A 281 3.50 23.39 37.47
C GLY A 281 2.18 22.65 37.70
N LYS A 282 1.52 22.87 38.85
CA LYS A 282 0.22 22.26 39.18
C LYS A 282 -0.90 22.77 38.27
N VAL A 283 -0.95 24.07 37.99
CA VAL A 283 -1.96 24.68 37.11
C VAL A 283 -1.80 24.17 35.68
N LEU A 284 -0.57 24.14 35.16
CA LEU A 284 -0.29 23.64 33.81
C LEU A 284 -0.64 22.16 33.68
N SER A 285 -0.30 21.34 34.67
CA SER A 285 -0.64 19.91 34.66
C SER A 285 -2.16 19.67 34.68
N LYS A 286 -2.89 20.37 35.56
CA LYS A 286 -4.36 20.25 35.63
C LYS A 286 -5.06 20.73 34.36
N HIS A 287 -4.56 21.82 33.77
CA HIS A 287 -5.11 22.34 32.53
C HIS A 287 -4.83 21.39 31.36
N LEU A 288 -3.59 20.90 31.24
CA LEU A 288 -3.21 19.92 30.23
C LEU A 288 -4.10 18.66 30.33
N GLU A 289 -4.34 18.15 31.54
CA GLU A 289 -5.23 17.01 31.75
C GLU A 289 -6.67 17.29 31.24
N SER A 290 -7.21 18.47 31.54
CA SER A 290 -8.54 18.87 31.06
C SER A 290 -8.61 18.94 29.53
N VAL A 291 -7.55 19.46 28.89
CA VAL A 291 -7.44 19.55 27.43
C VAL A 291 -7.28 18.17 26.80
N ILE A 292 -6.52 17.28 27.41
CA ILE A 292 -6.39 15.88 26.95
C ILE A 292 -7.76 15.20 27.01
N LYS A 293 -8.48 15.30 28.14
CA LYS A 293 -9.79 14.67 28.31
C LYS A 293 -10.82 15.12 27.28
N SER A 294 -10.90 16.42 26.98
CA SER A 294 -11.85 16.93 26.00
C SER A 294 -11.53 16.49 24.56
N ARG A 295 -10.27 16.14 24.28
CA ARG A 295 -9.79 15.80 22.93
C ARG A 295 -9.68 14.30 22.65
N ILE A 296 -9.68 13.44 23.67
CA ILE A 296 -9.63 11.98 23.50
C ILE A 296 -10.66 11.46 22.49
N PRO A 297 -11.95 11.87 22.50
CA PRO A 297 -12.92 11.38 21.53
C PRO A 297 -12.55 11.76 20.08
N GLY A 298 -12.00 12.97 19.87
CA GLY A 298 -11.52 13.41 18.57
C GLY A 298 -10.29 12.62 18.11
N LEU A 299 -9.36 12.33 19.02
CA LEU A 299 -8.19 11.49 18.75
C LEU A 299 -8.57 10.05 18.39
N GLN A 300 -9.53 9.45 19.10
CA GLN A 300 -10.05 8.13 18.78
C GLN A 300 -10.65 8.09 17.36
N SER A 301 -11.47 9.09 17.01
CA SER A 301 -12.05 9.17 15.67
C SER A 301 -10.99 9.33 14.59
N LEU A 302 -9.98 10.17 14.82
CA LEU A 302 -8.86 10.37 13.90
C LEU A 302 -8.07 9.06 13.70
N ILE A 303 -7.69 8.39 14.79
CA ILE A 303 -6.93 7.14 14.73
C ILE A 303 -7.71 6.06 14.01
N ASN A 304 -8.99 5.86 14.34
CA ASN A 304 -9.82 4.85 13.69
C ASN A 304 -9.98 5.13 12.19
N LYS A 305 -10.18 6.39 11.81
CA LYS A 305 -10.24 6.78 10.40
C LYS A 305 -8.92 6.48 9.68
N THR A 306 -7.79 6.88 10.26
CA THR A 306 -6.47 6.63 9.67
C THR A 306 -6.14 5.14 9.57
N ILE A 307 -6.56 4.32 10.56
CA ILE A 307 -6.44 2.86 10.48
C ILE A 307 -7.19 2.32 9.27
N ILE A 308 -8.44 2.72 9.07
CA ILE A 308 -9.26 2.27 7.93
C ILE A 308 -8.62 2.70 6.60
N ASP A 309 -8.12 3.93 6.52
CA ASP A 309 -7.45 4.45 5.32
C ASP A 309 -6.16 3.65 5.02
N LEU A 310 -5.32 3.38 6.03
CA LEU A 310 -4.11 2.58 5.90
C LEU A 310 -4.40 1.12 5.54
N GLU A 311 -5.42 0.50 6.15
CA GLU A 311 -5.85 -0.87 5.82
C GLU A 311 -6.37 -0.95 4.37
N THR A 312 -7.13 0.05 3.93
CA THR A 312 -7.61 0.14 2.55
C THR A 312 -6.45 0.28 1.57
N GLU A 313 -5.45 1.11 1.88
CA GLU A 313 -4.26 1.26 1.03
C GLU A 313 -3.42 -0.02 0.98
N LEU A 314 -3.21 -0.68 2.13
CA LEU A 314 -2.53 -1.97 2.21
C LEU A 314 -3.28 -3.06 1.44
N SER A 315 -4.62 -3.07 1.49
CA SER A 315 -5.43 -4.01 0.71
C SER A 315 -5.25 -3.84 -0.80
N ARG A 316 -5.06 -2.60 -1.28
CA ARG A 316 -4.80 -2.31 -2.70
C ARG A 316 -3.40 -2.71 -3.14
N ILE A 317 -2.41 -2.54 -2.27
CA ILE A 317 -1.01 -2.91 -2.53
C ILE A 317 -0.81 -4.44 -2.42
N GLY A 318 -1.70 -5.13 -1.70
CA GLY A 318 -1.64 -6.58 -1.52
C GLY A 318 -0.85 -7.01 -0.29
N ARG A 319 -0.94 -8.31 0.02
CA ARG A 319 -0.36 -8.91 1.23
C ARG A 319 1.17 -8.96 1.16
N PRO A 320 1.87 -8.86 2.30
CA PRO A 320 3.31 -9.06 2.35
C PRO A 320 3.67 -10.48 1.91
N ILE A 321 4.77 -10.59 1.15
CA ILE A 321 5.32 -11.89 0.75
C ILE A 321 5.87 -12.58 1.99
N ALA A 322 5.43 -13.81 2.23
CA ALA A 322 5.94 -14.62 3.34
C ALA A 322 7.45 -14.87 3.18
N THR A 323 8.19 -14.86 4.29
CA THR A 323 9.65 -15.05 4.26
C THR A 323 10.04 -16.51 4.01
N ASP A 324 9.19 -17.45 4.42
CA ASP A 324 9.38 -18.88 4.29
C ASP A 324 9.08 -19.39 2.87
N ALA A 325 9.76 -20.46 2.47
CA ALA A 325 9.57 -21.04 1.14
C ALA A 325 8.14 -21.59 0.93
N GLY A 326 7.52 -22.09 2.00
CA GLY A 326 6.14 -22.61 1.96
C GLY A 326 5.12 -21.52 1.69
N GLY A 327 5.20 -20.39 2.39
CA GLY A 327 4.35 -19.23 2.18
C GLY A 327 4.52 -18.61 0.80
N LYS A 328 5.75 -18.55 0.27
CA LYS A 328 5.99 -18.10 -1.13
C LYS A 328 5.33 -19.04 -2.15
N LEU A 329 5.46 -20.35 -1.94
CA LEU A 329 4.82 -21.34 -2.80
C LEU A 329 3.29 -21.21 -2.76
N TYR A 330 2.72 -21.09 -1.56
CA TYR A 330 1.28 -20.89 -1.37
C TYR A 330 0.77 -19.65 -2.11
N MET A 331 1.47 -18.52 -1.98
CA MET A 331 1.11 -17.28 -2.65
C MET A 331 1.14 -17.41 -4.17
N ILE A 332 2.17 -18.04 -4.73
CA ILE A 332 2.25 -18.29 -6.18
C ILE A 332 1.08 -19.19 -6.63
N MET A 333 0.76 -20.24 -5.87
CA MET A 333 -0.35 -21.13 -6.17
C MET A 333 -1.71 -20.43 -6.10
N GLU A 334 -1.91 -19.52 -5.14
CA GLU A 334 -3.12 -18.72 -5.01
C GLU A 334 -3.31 -17.80 -6.23
N ILE A 335 -2.25 -17.10 -6.66
CA ILE A 335 -2.28 -16.26 -7.86
C ILE A 335 -2.60 -17.10 -9.10
N CYS A 336 -1.97 -18.27 -9.25
CA CYS A 336 -2.22 -19.17 -10.37
C CYS A 336 -3.66 -19.71 -10.38
N ARG A 337 -4.25 -19.99 -9.21
CA ARG A 337 -5.66 -20.40 -9.08
C ARG A 337 -6.62 -19.29 -9.49
N ASN A 338 -6.33 -18.04 -9.12
CA ASN A 338 -7.13 -16.88 -9.56
C ASN A 338 -7.09 -16.73 -11.08
N PHE A 339 -5.90 -16.86 -11.69
CA PHE A 339 -5.76 -16.89 -13.15
C PHE A 339 -6.55 -18.04 -13.80
N ASP A 340 -6.42 -19.27 -13.28
CA ASP A 340 -7.10 -20.45 -13.80
C ASP A 340 -8.63 -20.32 -13.70
N GLN A 341 -9.13 -19.72 -12.61
CA GLN A 341 -10.54 -19.39 -12.43
C GLN A 341 -11.04 -18.37 -13.46
N ILE A 342 -10.29 -17.29 -13.70
CA ILE A 342 -10.63 -16.30 -14.74
C ILE A 342 -10.63 -16.93 -16.14
N PHE A 343 -9.66 -17.79 -16.43
CA PHE A 343 -9.60 -18.51 -17.71
C PHE A 343 -10.81 -19.44 -17.89
N LYS A 344 -11.20 -20.17 -16.84
CA LYS A 344 -12.42 -21.00 -16.83
C LYS A 344 -13.69 -20.19 -17.07
N GLU A 345 -13.80 -19.00 -16.47
CA GLU A 345 -14.93 -18.08 -16.69
C GLU A 345 -15.06 -17.60 -18.14
N HIS A 346 -13.93 -17.38 -18.83
CA HIS A 346 -13.93 -17.07 -20.26
C HIS A 346 -14.41 -18.24 -21.13
N LEU A 347 -14.04 -19.46 -20.76
CA LEU A 347 -14.46 -20.67 -21.47
C LEU A 347 -15.94 -21.01 -21.22
N ASP A 348 -16.44 -20.78 -20.01
CA ASP A 348 -17.83 -21.04 -19.62
C ASP A 348 -18.81 -19.96 -20.12
N GLY A 349 -18.30 -18.87 -20.70
CA GLY A 349 -19.11 -17.78 -21.26
C GLY A 349 -19.62 -16.78 -20.22
N ILE A 350 -19.12 -16.84 -18.98
CA ILE A 350 -19.33 -15.80 -17.97
C ILE A 350 -18.62 -14.51 -18.41
N ARG A 351 -17.44 -14.65 -19.03
CA ARG A 351 -16.67 -13.57 -19.65
C ARG A 351 -16.63 -13.73 -21.17
N PRO A 352 -16.51 -12.63 -21.93
CA PRO A 352 -16.51 -12.67 -23.38
C PRO A 352 -15.24 -13.31 -23.95
N GLY A 353 -15.39 -14.13 -24.99
CA GLY A 353 -14.26 -14.68 -25.76
C GLY A 353 -14.37 -16.16 -26.08
N GLY A 354 -14.91 -16.97 -25.16
CA GLY A 354 -15.18 -18.40 -25.42
C GLY A 354 -16.16 -18.62 -26.57
N GLU A 355 -17.08 -17.67 -26.79
CA GLU A 355 -18.06 -17.70 -27.88
C GLU A 355 -17.43 -17.82 -29.28
N LYS A 356 -16.19 -17.33 -29.45
CA LYS A 356 -15.46 -17.40 -30.73
C LYS A 356 -15.22 -18.85 -31.17
N VAL A 357 -15.12 -19.78 -30.22
CA VAL A 357 -14.95 -21.22 -30.52
C VAL A 357 -16.18 -21.74 -31.27
N TYR A 358 -17.40 -21.33 -30.88
CA TYR A 358 -18.62 -21.71 -31.61
C TYR A 358 -18.60 -21.15 -33.03
N GLN A 359 -18.11 -19.93 -33.25
CA GLN A 359 -18.01 -19.34 -34.59
C GLN A 359 -17.10 -20.17 -35.52
N VAL A 360 -16.04 -20.80 -34.99
CA VAL A 360 -15.19 -21.70 -35.78
C VAL A 360 -15.99 -22.91 -36.26
N PHE A 361 -16.78 -23.52 -35.39
CA PHE A 361 -17.51 -24.74 -35.70
C PHE A 361 -18.80 -24.52 -36.49
N ASP A 362 -19.52 -23.43 -36.24
CA ASP A 362 -20.81 -23.15 -36.88
C ASP A 362 -20.65 -22.46 -38.23
N ASN A 363 -19.62 -21.63 -38.40
CA ASN A 363 -19.41 -20.83 -39.61
C ASN A 363 -18.17 -21.25 -40.41
N GLN A 364 -16.99 -21.27 -39.78
CA GLN A 364 -15.73 -21.44 -40.52
C GLN A 364 -15.57 -22.85 -41.08
N LEU A 365 -15.77 -23.89 -40.26
CA LEU A 365 -15.64 -25.28 -40.71
C LEU A 365 -16.67 -25.64 -41.80
N PRO A 366 -17.97 -25.32 -41.67
CA PRO A 366 -18.94 -25.59 -42.74
C PRO A 366 -18.65 -24.79 -44.02
N ALA A 367 -18.17 -23.54 -43.91
CA ALA A 367 -17.76 -22.76 -45.06
C ALA A 367 -16.52 -23.36 -45.75
N ALA A 368 -15.53 -23.83 -44.99
CA ALA A 368 -14.34 -24.48 -45.51
C ALA A 368 -14.67 -25.80 -46.22
N LEU A 369 -15.59 -26.61 -45.67
CA LEU A 369 -16.08 -27.83 -46.31
C LEU A 369 -16.83 -27.53 -47.62
N LYS A 370 -17.66 -26.48 -47.66
CA LYS A 370 -18.36 -26.05 -48.90
C LYS A 370 -17.39 -25.56 -49.98
N ARG A 371 -16.26 -24.95 -49.60
CA ARG A 371 -15.24 -24.45 -50.54
C ARG A 371 -14.48 -25.55 -51.28
N LEU A 372 -14.50 -26.80 -50.78
CA LEU A 372 -13.85 -27.93 -51.46
C LEU A 372 -14.51 -28.28 -52.81
N GLN A 373 -15.75 -27.85 -53.06
CA GLN A 373 -16.48 -28.03 -54.32
C GLN A 373 -16.40 -29.48 -54.84
N PHE A 374 -16.91 -30.43 -54.05
CA PHE A 374 -16.88 -31.87 -54.37
C PHE A 374 -17.46 -32.18 -55.76
N ASP A 375 -18.45 -31.42 -56.24
CA ASP A 375 -19.01 -31.53 -57.58
C ASP A 375 -17.97 -31.36 -58.70
N LYS A 376 -16.98 -30.49 -58.51
CA LYS A 376 -15.89 -30.29 -59.48
C LYS A 376 -14.85 -31.40 -59.40
N GLN A 377 -14.57 -31.91 -58.21
CA GLN A 377 -13.65 -33.05 -58.04
C GLN A 377 -14.22 -34.31 -58.69
N LEU A 378 -15.55 -34.50 -58.59
CA LEU A 378 -16.31 -35.59 -59.19
C LEU A 378 -16.84 -35.26 -60.60
N ALA A 379 -16.18 -34.35 -61.32
CA ALA A 379 -16.50 -34.08 -62.71
C ALA A 379 -16.37 -35.35 -63.58
N MET A 380 -17.17 -35.42 -64.65
CA MET A 380 -17.29 -36.62 -65.47
C MET A 380 -15.94 -37.12 -66.02
N GLU A 381 -15.03 -36.22 -66.38
CA GLU A 381 -13.68 -36.56 -66.85
C GLU A 381 -12.86 -37.28 -65.78
N ASN A 382 -12.88 -36.79 -64.54
CA ASN A 382 -12.16 -37.40 -63.42
C ASN A 382 -12.77 -38.76 -63.04
N VAL A 383 -14.10 -38.85 -63.02
CA VAL A 383 -14.83 -40.09 -62.74
C VAL A 383 -14.50 -41.14 -63.80
N ARG A 384 -14.51 -40.78 -65.09
CA ARG A 384 -14.13 -41.67 -66.19
C ARG A 384 -12.69 -42.17 -66.00
N LYS A 385 -11.76 -41.25 -65.80
CA LYS A 385 -10.33 -41.55 -65.62
C LYS A 385 -10.10 -42.55 -64.48
N LEU A 386 -10.63 -42.26 -63.29
CA LEU A 386 -10.39 -43.06 -62.08
C LEU A 386 -11.07 -44.44 -62.14
N ILE A 387 -12.24 -44.55 -62.77
CA ILE A 387 -12.93 -45.84 -62.94
C ILE A 387 -12.20 -46.70 -63.97
N THR A 388 -11.85 -46.14 -65.14
CA THR A 388 -11.12 -46.88 -66.17
C THR A 388 -9.73 -47.33 -65.67
N GLU A 389 -9.03 -46.48 -64.89
CA GLU A 389 -7.76 -46.84 -64.25
C GLU A 389 -7.91 -47.92 -63.17
N ALA A 390 -9.05 -47.99 -62.48
CA ALA A 390 -9.31 -49.00 -61.45
C ALA A 390 -9.74 -50.35 -62.05
N ASP A 391 -10.45 -50.35 -63.18
CA ASP A 391 -10.91 -51.57 -63.86
C ASP A 391 -9.84 -52.24 -64.73
N GLY A 392 -8.84 -51.47 -65.19
CA GLY A 392 -7.72 -52.01 -65.96
C GLY A 392 -8.13 -52.56 -67.33
N TYR A 393 -7.40 -53.57 -67.81
CA TYR A 393 -7.51 -54.07 -69.20
C TYR A 393 -8.71 -55.01 -69.43
N GLN A 394 -9.34 -55.54 -68.37
CA GLN A 394 -10.43 -56.52 -68.46
C GLN A 394 -11.65 -56.04 -67.67
N PRO A 395 -12.69 -55.51 -68.33
CA PRO A 395 -13.89 -55.06 -67.64
C PRO A 395 -14.61 -56.23 -66.97
N HIS A 396 -14.74 -56.16 -65.65
CA HIS A 396 -15.38 -57.21 -64.86
C HIS A 396 -16.90 -57.24 -65.13
N LEU A 397 -17.52 -58.41 -64.96
CA LEU A 397 -18.99 -58.57 -65.08
C LEU A 397 -19.77 -57.89 -63.94
N ILE A 398 -19.07 -57.46 -62.88
CA ILE A 398 -19.59 -56.87 -61.64
C ILE A 398 -19.19 -55.38 -61.58
N ALA A 399 -19.98 -54.55 -60.90
CA ALA A 399 -19.71 -53.11 -60.73
C ALA A 399 -18.29 -52.82 -60.21
N PRO A 400 -17.64 -51.72 -60.64
CA PRO A 400 -16.23 -51.42 -60.39
C PRO A 400 -16.01 -50.89 -58.96
N GLU A 401 -16.11 -51.78 -57.97
CA GLU A 401 -16.00 -51.46 -56.55
C GLU A 401 -14.72 -50.67 -56.24
N GLN A 402 -13.58 -51.08 -56.83
CA GLN A 402 -12.30 -50.43 -56.62
C GLN A 402 -12.25 -48.98 -57.16
N GLY A 403 -13.00 -48.69 -58.24
CA GLY A 403 -13.15 -47.34 -58.78
C GLY A 403 -13.94 -46.44 -57.83
N TYR A 404 -15.05 -46.94 -57.27
CA TYR A 404 -15.80 -46.24 -56.23
C TYR A 404 -14.94 -45.97 -54.98
N ARG A 405 -14.16 -46.97 -54.53
CA ARG A 405 -13.27 -46.81 -53.37
C ARG A 405 -12.27 -45.66 -53.58
N ARG A 406 -11.55 -45.65 -54.71
CA ARG A 406 -10.56 -44.61 -55.02
C ARG A 406 -11.19 -43.22 -55.18
N LEU A 407 -12.36 -43.13 -55.80
CA LEU A 407 -13.10 -41.86 -55.93
C LEU A 407 -13.48 -41.29 -54.57
N ILE A 408 -14.03 -42.12 -53.68
CA ILE A 408 -14.40 -41.69 -52.34
C ILE A 408 -13.16 -41.29 -51.53
N GLU A 409 -12.12 -42.13 -51.53
CA GLU A 409 -10.87 -41.88 -50.80
C GLU A 409 -10.21 -40.56 -51.25
N SER A 410 -10.04 -40.35 -52.56
CA SER A 410 -9.44 -39.12 -53.10
C SER A 410 -10.22 -37.86 -52.73
N THR A 411 -11.55 -37.97 -52.61
CA THR A 411 -12.41 -36.85 -52.21
C THR A 411 -12.33 -36.59 -50.70
N LEU A 412 -12.41 -37.64 -49.88
CA LEU A 412 -12.41 -37.53 -48.42
C LEU A 412 -11.07 -37.06 -47.85
N VAL A 413 -9.94 -37.42 -48.47
CA VAL A 413 -8.60 -36.95 -48.04
C VAL A 413 -8.51 -35.42 -48.05
N THR A 414 -9.24 -34.74 -48.93
CA THR A 414 -9.24 -33.26 -48.99
C THR A 414 -9.84 -32.60 -47.74
N ILE A 415 -10.62 -33.34 -46.94
CA ILE A 415 -11.23 -32.85 -45.68
C ILE A 415 -10.16 -32.67 -44.59
N LYS A 416 -9.00 -33.33 -44.68
CA LYS A 416 -7.90 -33.16 -43.71
C LYS A 416 -7.46 -31.70 -43.57
N GLY A 417 -7.44 -30.94 -44.67
CA GLY A 417 -7.07 -29.52 -44.67
C GLY A 417 -8.01 -28.65 -43.81
N PRO A 418 -9.33 -28.62 -44.11
CA PRO A 418 -10.31 -27.93 -43.27
C PRO A 418 -10.35 -28.39 -41.81
N ALA A 419 -10.14 -29.69 -41.55
CA ALA A 419 -10.10 -30.23 -40.20
C ALA A 419 -8.90 -29.70 -39.40
N GLU A 420 -7.72 -29.64 -40.02
CA GLU A 420 -6.52 -29.04 -39.44
C GLU A 420 -6.69 -27.53 -39.21
N ALA A 421 -7.27 -26.82 -40.16
CA ALA A 421 -7.54 -25.39 -40.02
C ALA A 421 -8.47 -25.08 -38.83
N ALA A 422 -9.44 -25.96 -38.54
CA ALA A 422 -10.31 -25.82 -37.37
C ALA A 422 -9.55 -26.04 -36.05
N VAL A 423 -8.64 -27.02 -36.00
CA VAL A 423 -7.74 -27.26 -34.86
C VAL A 423 -6.88 -26.02 -34.59
N ASP A 424 -6.29 -25.44 -35.65
CA ASP A 424 -5.44 -24.24 -35.57
C ASP A 424 -6.22 -23.00 -35.12
N ALA A 425 -7.43 -22.81 -35.64
CA ALA A 425 -8.27 -21.67 -35.28
C ALA A 425 -8.68 -21.70 -33.80
N VAL A 426 -9.05 -22.87 -33.27
CA VAL A 426 -9.38 -23.02 -31.84
C VAL A 426 -8.16 -22.76 -30.97
N HIS A 427 -6.99 -23.29 -31.35
CA HIS A 427 -5.74 -23.04 -30.63
C HIS A 427 -5.39 -21.55 -30.53
N ALA A 428 -5.54 -20.80 -31.62
CA ALA A 428 -5.31 -19.37 -31.64
C ALA A 428 -6.26 -18.61 -30.69
N ILE A 429 -7.53 -19.03 -30.61
CA ILE A 429 -8.51 -18.46 -29.67
C ILE A 429 -8.11 -18.77 -28.23
N LEU A 430 -7.70 -20.00 -27.92
CA LEU A 430 -7.25 -20.37 -26.57
C LEU A 430 -6.03 -19.55 -26.14
N LYS A 431 -5.08 -19.29 -27.06
CA LYS A 431 -3.94 -18.39 -26.79
C LYS A 431 -4.39 -16.95 -26.49
N ASP A 432 -5.33 -16.39 -27.26
CA ASP A 432 -5.91 -15.06 -27.00
C ASP A 432 -6.57 -15.01 -25.60
N LEU A 433 -7.29 -16.06 -25.22
CA LEU A 433 -7.93 -16.16 -23.90
C LEU A 433 -6.92 -16.21 -22.76
N VAL A 434 -5.78 -16.91 -22.92
CA VAL A 434 -4.70 -16.91 -21.92
C VAL A 434 -4.16 -15.48 -21.72
N HIS A 435 -3.91 -14.74 -22.81
CA HIS A 435 -3.36 -13.38 -22.74
C HIS A 435 -4.34 -12.40 -22.06
N LYS A 436 -5.63 -12.51 -22.36
CA LYS A 436 -6.69 -11.75 -21.69
C LYS A 436 -6.77 -12.09 -20.20
N SER A 437 -6.82 -13.38 -19.87
CA SER A 437 -6.89 -13.84 -18.48
C SER A 437 -5.73 -13.32 -17.64
N ILE A 438 -4.50 -13.33 -18.18
CA ILE A 438 -3.32 -12.77 -17.53
C ILE A 438 -3.45 -11.26 -17.28
N THR A 439 -4.03 -10.53 -18.23
CA THR A 439 -4.19 -9.08 -18.14
C THR A 439 -5.26 -8.67 -17.13
N GLU A 440 -6.25 -9.53 -16.91
CA GLU A 440 -7.33 -9.30 -15.95
C GLU A 440 -6.95 -9.71 -14.51
N THR A 441 -5.98 -10.61 -14.33
CA THR A 441 -5.43 -10.94 -13.00
C THR A 441 -4.59 -9.78 -12.47
N VAL A 442 -5.04 -9.13 -11.40
CA VAL A 442 -4.38 -7.94 -10.82
C VAL A 442 -3.03 -8.30 -10.21
N GLU A 443 -2.95 -9.46 -9.56
CA GLU A 443 -1.77 -9.95 -8.88
C GLU A 443 -0.63 -10.27 -9.86
N LEU A 444 -0.95 -10.76 -11.06
CA LEU A 444 0.05 -10.98 -12.13
C LEU A 444 0.60 -9.67 -12.70
N LYS A 445 -0.05 -8.52 -12.48
CA LYS A 445 0.55 -7.21 -12.83
C LYS A 445 1.63 -6.80 -11.84
N GLN A 446 1.54 -7.24 -10.59
CA GLN A 446 2.48 -6.90 -9.53
C GLN A 446 3.78 -7.71 -9.62
N TYR A 447 3.74 -8.90 -10.23
CA TYR A 447 4.89 -9.82 -10.34
C TYR A 447 5.23 -10.13 -11.81
N PRO A 448 6.09 -9.32 -12.45
CA PRO A 448 6.43 -9.47 -13.86
C PRO A 448 7.08 -10.82 -14.21
N SER A 449 7.98 -11.35 -13.36
CA SER A 449 8.62 -12.63 -13.63
C SER A 449 7.64 -13.79 -13.55
N LEU A 450 6.76 -13.80 -12.54
CA LEU A 450 5.68 -14.79 -12.45
C LEU A 450 4.75 -14.73 -13.65
N ARG A 451 4.41 -13.53 -14.12
CA ARG A 451 3.56 -13.33 -15.30
C ARG A 451 4.14 -13.99 -16.55
N VAL A 452 5.43 -13.81 -16.81
CA VAL A 452 6.10 -14.40 -17.98
C VAL A 452 6.12 -15.92 -17.88
N GLU A 453 6.45 -16.48 -16.72
CA GLU A 453 6.52 -17.92 -16.50
C GLU A 453 5.15 -18.59 -16.60
N VAL A 454 4.11 -18.02 -15.99
CA VAL A 454 2.73 -18.53 -16.10
C VAL A 454 2.24 -18.46 -17.54
N SER A 455 2.52 -17.35 -18.24
CA SER A 455 2.17 -17.21 -19.66
C SER A 455 2.84 -18.26 -20.53
N SER A 456 4.14 -18.48 -20.33
CA SER A 456 4.93 -19.46 -21.08
C SER A 456 4.40 -20.87 -20.83
N ALA A 457 4.16 -21.22 -19.56
CA ALA A 457 3.67 -22.55 -19.20
C ALA A 457 2.27 -22.84 -19.76
N ALA A 458 1.36 -21.86 -19.69
CA ALA A 458 0.02 -22.00 -20.27
C ALA A 458 0.08 -22.18 -21.80
N VAL A 459 0.91 -21.40 -22.49
CA VAL A 459 1.10 -21.49 -23.96
C VAL A 459 1.69 -22.85 -24.36
N GLU A 460 2.70 -23.33 -23.63
CA GLU A 460 3.33 -24.62 -23.88
C GLU A 460 2.34 -25.79 -23.68
N SER A 461 1.51 -25.74 -22.64
CA SER A 461 0.45 -26.72 -22.42
C SER A 461 -0.56 -26.72 -23.55
N LEU A 462 -0.99 -25.55 -24.05
CA LEU A 462 -1.87 -25.45 -25.21
C LEU A 462 -1.21 -26.04 -26.47
N ASP A 463 0.08 -25.80 -26.70
CA ASP A 463 0.80 -26.34 -27.86
C ASP A 463 0.86 -27.88 -27.82
N ARG A 464 1.02 -28.50 -26.64
CA ARG A 464 0.89 -29.96 -26.47
C ARG A 464 -0.52 -30.46 -26.80
N MET A 465 -1.54 -29.79 -26.27
CA MET A 465 -2.95 -30.16 -26.50
C MET A 465 -3.34 -30.05 -27.99
N LYS A 466 -2.79 -29.06 -28.70
CA LYS A 466 -2.95 -28.89 -30.15
C LYS A 466 -2.42 -30.10 -30.92
N VAL A 467 -1.23 -30.59 -30.59
CA VAL A 467 -0.60 -31.73 -31.29
C VAL A 467 -1.47 -32.98 -31.15
N GLU A 468 -1.93 -33.28 -29.94
CA GLU A 468 -2.83 -34.42 -29.70
C GLU A 468 -4.18 -34.24 -30.40
N SER A 469 -4.75 -33.03 -30.36
CA SER A 469 -6.00 -32.72 -31.07
C SER A 469 -5.88 -32.87 -32.57
N ARG A 470 -4.76 -32.42 -33.17
CA ARG A 470 -4.49 -32.59 -34.60
C ARG A 470 -4.44 -34.07 -34.97
N LYS A 471 -3.71 -34.87 -34.20
CA LYS A 471 -3.60 -36.32 -34.40
C LYS A 471 -4.97 -37.00 -34.33
N ALA A 472 -5.74 -36.74 -33.27
CA ALA A 472 -7.07 -37.33 -33.08
C ALA A 472 -8.05 -36.91 -34.19
N THR A 473 -8.05 -35.63 -34.58
CA THR A 473 -8.95 -35.11 -35.61
C THR A 473 -8.63 -35.69 -37.00
N LEU A 474 -7.34 -35.80 -37.34
CA LEU A 474 -6.92 -36.40 -38.62
C LEU A 474 -7.20 -37.90 -38.65
N GLN A 475 -7.04 -38.61 -37.54
CA GLN A 475 -7.40 -40.02 -37.41
C GLN A 475 -8.89 -40.26 -37.68
N LEU A 476 -9.79 -39.37 -37.23
CA LEU A 476 -11.21 -39.47 -37.55
C LEU A 476 -11.47 -39.42 -39.06
N VAL A 477 -10.77 -38.54 -39.78
CA VAL A 477 -10.89 -38.46 -41.25
C VAL A 477 -10.30 -39.71 -41.91
N GLU A 478 -9.17 -40.21 -41.40
CA GLU A 478 -8.54 -41.44 -41.91
C GLU A 478 -9.40 -42.68 -41.72
N MET A 479 -10.11 -42.78 -40.59
CA MET A 479 -11.05 -43.86 -40.34
C MET A 479 -12.16 -43.90 -41.40
N GLU A 480 -12.74 -42.75 -41.73
CA GLU A 480 -13.77 -42.63 -42.78
C GLU A 480 -13.22 -42.93 -44.19
N CYS A 481 -11.93 -42.68 -44.43
CA CYS A 481 -11.27 -43.04 -45.69
C CYS A 481 -10.97 -44.55 -45.80
N SER A 482 -10.66 -45.20 -44.67
CA SER A 482 -10.16 -46.58 -44.64
C SER A 482 -11.26 -47.64 -44.75
N TYR A 483 -12.44 -47.36 -44.20
CA TYR A 483 -13.55 -48.31 -44.21
C TYR A 483 -14.82 -47.68 -44.77
N LEU A 484 -15.28 -48.21 -45.91
CA LEU A 484 -16.51 -47.79 -46.54
C LEU A 484 -17.64 -48.72 -46.11
N THR A 485 -18.80 -48.15 -45.80
CA THR A 485 -19.93 -48.96 -45.31
C THR A 485 -20.42 -49.94 -46.38
N VAL A 486 -20.49 -51.22 -46.02
CA VAL A 486 -20.96 -52.29 -46.92
C VAL A 486 -22.40 -52.04 -47.41
N GLU A 487 -23.20 -51.35 -46.60
CA GLU A 487 -24.57 -50.96 -46.93
C GLU A 487 -24.63 -49.99 -48.12
N PHE A 488 -23.62 -49.13 -48.32
CA PHE A 488 -23.53 -48.27 -49.50
C PHE A 488 -23.46 -49.10 -50.78
N PHE A 489 -22.58 -50.11 -50.81
CA PHE A 489 -22.44 -50.98 -51.98
C PHE A 489 -23.66 -51.87 -52.23
N ARG A 490 -24.41 -52.24 -51.19
CA ARG A 490 -25.67 -52.98 -51.32
C ARG A 490 -26.82 -52.15 -51.89
N LYS A 491 -26.80 -50.82 -51.68
CA LYS A 491 -27.82 -49.88 -52.16
C LYS A 491 -27.53 -49.33 -53.56
N LEU A 492 -26.36 -49.64 -54.13
CA LEU A 492 -26.08 -49.33 -55.53
C LEU A 492 -27.09 -50.08 -56.41
N PRO A 493 -27.74 -49.42 -57.39
CA PRO A 493 -28.66 -50.10 -58.29
C PRO A 493 -27.98 -51.31 -58.93
N GLN A 494 -28.56 -52.50 -58.77
CA GLN A 494 -28.18 -53.64 -59.60
C GLN A 494 -28.68 -53.33 -61.01
N ASP A 495 -27.81 -52.90 -61.92
CA ASP A 495 -28.13 -52.61 -63.33
C ASP A 495 -28.49 -53.91 -64.13
N VAL A 496 -29.19 -54.86 -63.52
CA VAL A 496 -29.60 -56.13 -64.14
C VAL A 496 -31.03 -56.07 -64.70
N GLU A 497 -31.85 -55.07 -64.35
CA GLU A 497 -33.28 -55.07 -64.73
C GLU A 497 -33.67 -54.33 -66.02
N LYS A 498 -32.72 -53.91 -66.87
CA LYS A 498 -33.06 -53.53 -68.25
C LYS A 498 -32.23 -54.33 -69.24
N GLY A 499 -32.83 -55.42 -69.72
CA GLY A 499 -32.35 -56.19 -70.86
C GLY A 499 -32.04 -55.28 -72.04
N GLY A 500 -30.75 -55.04 -72.26
CA GLY A 500 -30.22 -54.45 -73.48
C GLY A 500 -29.74 -55.57 -74.40
N ASN A 501 -30.04 -55.45 -75.69
CA ASN A 501 -29.66 -56.41 -76.72
C ASN A 501 -28.16 -56.76 -76.67
N PRO A 502 -27.78 -58.03 -76.91
CA PRO A 502 -26.40 -58.53 -76.83
C PRO A 502 -25.46 -58.02 -77.94
N THR A 503 -25.86 -57.01 -78.71
CA THR A 503 -25.10 -56.42 -79.82
C THR A 503 -24.44 -55.07 -79.49
N HIS A 504 -24.64 -54.52 -78.28
CA HIS A 504 -23.90 -53.32 -77.87
C HIS A 504 -22.48 -53.68 -77.39
N SER A 505 -21.49 -52.99 -77.97
CA SER A 505 -20.07 -53.14 -77.65
C SER A 505 -19.83 -53.02 -76.14
N ILE A 506 -18.86 -53.78 -75.62
CA ILE A 506 -18.37 -53.68 -74.23
C ILE A 506 -17.97 -52.22 -73.88
N PHE A 507 -17.63 -51.41 -74.89
CA PHE A 507 -17.34 -49.98 -74.74
C PHE A 507 -18.57 -49.10 -74.43
N ASP A 508 -19.80 -49.52 -74.77
CA ASP A 508 -21.05 -48.80 -74.45
C ASP A 508 -21.51 -49.00 -72.99
N ARG A 509 -20.78 -49.80 -72.19
CA ARG A 509 -21.12 -50.05 -70.78
C ARG A 509 -20.81 -48.87 -69.87
N TYR A 510 -19.81 -48.05 -70.22
CA TYR A 510 -19.51 -46.77 -69.56
C TYR A 510 -20.15 -45.59 -70.29
N ASN A 511 -21.41 -45.74 -70.69
CA ASN A 511 -22.19 -44.62 -71.21
C ASN A 511 -22.15 -43.43 -70.23
N ASP A 512 -22.18 -42.22 -70.76
CA ASP A 512 -22.15 -40.99 -69.96
C ASP A 512 -23.24 -40.96 -68.87
N SER A 513 -24.35 -41.67 -69.09
CA SER A 513 -25.41 -41.88 -68.10
C SER A 513 -24.97 -42.71 -66.90
N TYR A 514 -24.17 -43.76 -67.10
CA TYR A 514 -23.60 -44.60 -66.05
C TYR A 514 -22.58 -43.83 -65.22
N LEU A 515 -21.62 -43.16 -65.87
CA LEU A 515 -20.59 -42.37 -65.18
C LEU A 515 -21.18 -41.21 -64.38
N ARG A 516 -22.25 -40.56 -64.88
CA ARG A 516 -23.00 -39.57 -64.10
C ARG A 516 -23.63 -40.17 -62.86
N ARG A 517 -24.24 -41.35 -62.95
CA ARG A 517 -24.81 -42.05 -61.77
C ARG A 517 -23.75 -42.40 -60.74
N VAL A 518 -22.59 -42.88 -61.18
CA VAL A 518 -21.44 -43.15 -60.28
C VAL A 518 -21.04 -41.88 -59.54
N GLY A 519 -20.84 -40.77 -60.26
CA GLY A 519 -20.53 -39.47 -59.65
C GLY A 519 -21.58 -39.02 -58.64
N SER A 520 -22.88 -39.11 -58.98
CA SER A 520 -23.97 -38.76 -58.06
C SER A 520 -24.03 -39.64 -56.81
N ASN A 521 -23.79 -40.95 -56.94
CA ASN A 521 -23.79 -41.89 -55.81
C ASN A 521 -22.61 -41.64 -54.88
N VAL A 522 -21.41 -41.42 -55.45
CA VAL A 522 -20.21 -41.06 -54.68
C VAL A 522 -20.43 -39.72 -53.97
N LEU A 523 -20.98 -38.72 -54.65
CA LEU A 523 -21.28 -37.42 -54.07
C LEU A 523 -22.27 -37.54 -52.89
N ALA A 524 -23.32 -38.34 -53.03
CA ALA A 524 -24.27 -38.60 -51.95
C ALA A 524 -23.60 -39.25 -50.72
N TYR A 525 -22.71 -40.21 -50.95
CA TYR A 525 -21.92 -40.84 -49.88
C TYR A 525 -20.98 -39.84 -49.20
N VAL A 526 -20.24 -39.04 -49.97
CA VAL A 526 -19.35 -38.00 -49.45
C VAL A 526 -20.13 -37.00 -48.61
N HIS A 527 -21.32 -36.56 -49.05
CA HIS A 527 -22.16 -35.66 -48.26
C HIS A 527 -22.63 -36.28 -46.93
N MET A 528 -22.96 -37.57 -46.92
CA MET A 528 -23.30 -38.29 -45.69
C MET A 528 -22.12 -38.30 -44.71
N VAL A 529 -20.92 -38.66 -45.18
CA VAL A 529 -19.70 -38.68 -44.36
C VAL A 529 -19.34 -37.28 -43.86
N VAL A 530 -19.41 -36.26 -44.72
CA VAL A 530 -19.19 -34.85 -44.35
C VAL A 530 -20.19 -34.41 -43.28
N GLY A 531 -21.45 -34.86 -43.35
CA GLY A 531 -22.45 -34.62 -42.31
C GLY A 531 -22.06 -35.23 -40.95
N GLY A 532 -21.49 -36.43 -40.95
CA GLY A 532 -20.93 -37.08 -39.76
C GLY A 532 -19.70 -36.33 -39.21
N LEU A 533 -18.73 -36.06 -40.07
CA LEU A 533 -17.48 -35.37 -39.72
C LEU A 533 -17.72 -33.94 -39.22
N ARG A 534 -18.75 -33.24 -39.72
CA ARG A 534 -19.16 -31.93 -39.21
C ARG A 534 -19.53 -31.96 -37.72
N ASN A 535 -19.98 -33.11 -37.21
CA ASN A 535 -20.31 -33.29 -35.80
C ASN A 535 -19.14 -33.90 -35.00
N SER A 536 -18.38 -34.81 -35.60
CA SER A 536 -17.29 -35.52 -34.93
C SER A 536 -16.03 -34.66 -34.76
N ILE A 537 -15.67 -33.84 -35.75
CA ILE A 537 -14.49 -32.95 -35.70
C ILE A 537 -14.58 -31.96 -34.54
N PRO A 538 -15.67 -31.16 -34.38
CA PRO A 538 -15.79 -30.26 -33.24
C PRO A 538 -15.70 -30.97 -31.89
N LYS A 539 -16.32 -32.16 -31.76
CA LYS A 539 -16.25 -32.95 -30.53
C LYS A 539 -14.83 -33.38 -30.19
N SER A 540 -14.05 -33.80 -31.18
CA SER A 540 -12.64 -34.15 -30.99
C SER A 540 -11.81 -32.93 -30.56
N VAL A 541 -11.97 -31.79 -31.24
CA VAL A 541 -11.27 -30.55 -30.92
C VAL A 541 -11.63 -30.04 -29.52
N VAL A 542 -12.91 -30.04 -29.17
CA VAL A 542 -13.37 -29.62 -27.84
C VAL A 542 -12.86 -30.58 -26.76
N TYR A 543 -12.86 -31.89 -27.01
CA TYR A 543 -12.38 -32.87 -26.04
C TYR A 543 -10.88 -32.74 -25.80
N CYS A 544 -10.07 -32.69 -26.86
CA CYS A 544 -8.61 -32.69 -26.76
C CYS A 544 -8.00 -31.31 -26.42
N GLN A 545 -8.65 -30.21 -26.80
CA GLN A 545 -8.14 -28.85 -26.53
C GLN A 545 -8.92 -28.15 -25.45
N VAL A 546 -10.21 -27.84 -25.69
CA VAL A 546 -10.97 -26.92 -24.82
C VAL A 546 -11.19 -27.52 -23.43
N ARG A 547 -11.61 -28.78 -23.37
CA ARG A 547 -11.90 -29.48 -22.12
C ARG A 547 -10.63 -29.81 -21.34
N GLU A 548 -9.56 -30.20 -22.02
CA GLU A 548 -8.26 -30.44 -21.40
C GLU A 548 -7.62 -29.13 -20.92
N ALA A 549 -7.66 -28.05 -21.73
CA ALA A 549 -7.21 -26.72 -21.30
C ALA A 549 -7.98 -26.25 -20.06
N LYS A 550 -9.29 -26.53 -19.95
CA LYS A 550 -10.06 -26.20 -18.74
C LYS A 550 -9.60 -26.99 -17.50
N ARG A 551 -9.05 -28.20 -17.68
CA ARG A 551 -8.75 -29.12 -16.57
C ARG A 551 -7.31 -29.02 -16.10
N SER A 552 -6.36 -28.94 -17.02
CA SER A 552 -4.95 -29.25 -16.76
C SER A 552 -3.97 -28.19 -17.30
N LEU A 553 -4.43 -26.96 -17.56
CA LEU A 553 -3.60 -25.89 -18.15
C LEU A 553 -2.27 -25.69 -17.42
N LEU A 554 -2.30 -25.66 -16.09
CA LEU A 554 -1.15 -25.38 -15.22
C LEU A 554 -0.66 -26.59 -14.42
N ASP A 555 -1.15 -27.81 -14.66
CA ASP A 555 -0.77 -28.99 -13.85
C ASP A 555 0.74 -29.30 -13.94
N HIS A 556 1.30 -29.19 -15.15
CA HIS A 556 2.75 -29.32 -15.36
C HIS A 556 3.51 -28.20 -14.62
N PHE A 557 3.02 -26.97 -14.69
CA PHE A 557 3.63 -25.83 -14.00
C PHE A 557 3.62 -26.04 -12.48
N PHE A 558 2.53 -26.52 -11.90
CA PHE A 558 2.45 -26.82 -10.47
C PHE A 558 3.42 -27.93 -10.06
N THR A 559 3.57 -28.96 -10.90
CA THR A 559 4.51 -30.06 -10.67
C THR A 559 5.96 -29.55 -10.68
N ASP A 560 6.31 -28.63 -11.56
CA ASP A 560 7.65 -28.05 -11.63
C ASP A 560 7.90 -27.01 -10.54
N LEU A 561 6.86 -26.25 -10.16
CA LEU A 561 6.91 -25.30 -9.04
C LEU A 561 7.21 -26.02 -7.71
N GLY A 562 6.64 -27.21 -7.50
CA GLY A 562 6.92 -28.04 -6.32
C GLY A 562 8.37 -28.53 -6.20
N LYS A 563 9.13 -28.52 -7.30
CA LYS A 563 10.56 -28.88 -7.32
C LYS A 563 11.49 -27.67 -7.12
N LYS A 564 10.97 -26.44 -7.22
CA LYS A 564 11.78 -25.21 -7.16
C LYS A 564 12.14 -24.85 -5.72
N GLU A 565 13.40 -24.47 -5.49
CA GLU A 565 13.88 -24.00 -4.18
C GLU A 565 13.38 -22.59 -3.83
N GLY A 566 13.36 -22.25 -2.54
CA GLY A 566 12.85 -20.96 -2.03
C GLY A 566 13.51 -19.70 -2.61
N LYS A 567 14.77 -19.79 -3.08
CA LYS A 567 15.45 -18.68 -3.77
C LYS A 567 14.88 -18.44 -5.17
N VAL A 568 14.52 -19.51 -5.89
CA VAL A 568 13.91 -19.42 -7.22
C VAL A 568 12.47 -18.94 -7.10
N LEU A 569 11.72 -19.45 -6.10
CA LEU A 569 10.37 -18.95 -5.78
C LEU A 569 10.38 -17.45 -5.43
N GLY A 570 11.40 -17.00 -4.70
CA GLY A 570 11.57 -15.57 -4.41
C GLY A 570 11.81 -14.70 -5.65
N LYS A 571 12.49 -15.22 -6.68
CA LYS A 571 12.69 -14.50 -7.95
C LYS A 571 11.41 -14.38 -8.77
N LEU A 572 10.48 -15.32 -8.62
CA LEU A 572 9.18 -15.24 -9.29
C LEU A 572 8.28 -14.16 -8.69
N LEU A 573 8.46 -13.87 -7.39
CA LEU A 573 7.76 -12.82 -6.67
C LEU A 573 8.61 -11.53 -6.65
N ASP A 574 9.07 -11.10 -7.81
CA ASP A 574 9.86 -9.89 -8.01
C ASP A 574 8.98 -8.64 -7.95
N GLU A 575 8.70 -8.18 -6.73
CA GLU A 575 8.01 -6.92 -6.51
C GLU A 575 8.95 -5.73 -6.76
N ASP A 576 8.40 -4.63 -7.28
CA ASP A 576 9.09 -3.34 -7.36
C ASP A 576 9.60 -2.94 -5.95
N PRO A 577 10.90 -2.69 -5.77
CA PRO A 577 11.46 -2.25 -4.49
C PRO A 577 10.73 -1.04 -3.89
N ALA A 578 10.19 -0.14 -4.71
CA ALA A 578 9.42 1.00 -4.24
C ALA A 578 8.08 0.57 -3.60
N ILE A 579 7.39 -0.42 -4.19
CA ILE A 579 6.14 -0.97 -3.66
C ILE A 579 6.42 -1.75 -2.36
N MET A 580 7.49 -2.54 -2.33
CA MET A 580 7.90 -3.26 -1.13
C MET A 580 8.23 -2.31 0.03
N GLN A 581 8.99 -1.25 -0.22
CA GLN A 581 9.31 -0.24 0.79
C GLN A 581 8.06 0.53 1.24
N ARG A 582 7.18 0.90 0.31
CA ARG A 582 5.89 1.54 0.64
C ARG A 582 5.02 0.65 1.51
N ARG A 583 4.91 -0.65 1.20
CA ARG A 583 4.17 -1.63 2.01
C ARG A 583 4.75 -1.72 3.42
N LEU A 584 6.07 -1.83 3.56
CA LEU A 584 6.73 -1.89 4.86
C LEU A 584 6.47 -0.63 5.69
N ASN A 585 6.56 0.55 5.08
CA ASN A 585 6.29 1.81 5.77
C ASN A 585 4.82 1.92 6.21
N LEU A 586 3.87 1.53 5.35
CA LEU A 586 2.45 1.50 5.68
C LEU A 586 2.14 0.49 6.79
N SER A 587 2.74 -0.70 6.76
CA SER A 587 2.56 -1.72 7.81
C SER A 587 3.10 -1.25 9.16
N LYS A 588 4.29 -0.63 9.20
CA LYS A 588 4.85 -0.03 10.42
C LYS A 588 3.96 1.08 10.96
N ARG A 589 3.44 1.95 10.08
CA ARG A 589 2.51 3.01 10.46
C ARG A 589 1.21 2.42 11.02
N LEU A 590 0.63 1.42 10.37
CA LEU A 590 -0.59 0.76 10.83
C LEU A 590 -0.41 0.11 12.21
N GLU A 591 0.73 -0.54 12.45
CA GLU A 591 1.06 -1.13 13.75
C GLU A 591 1.07 -0.07 14.86
N LEU A 592 1.72 1.07 14.63
CA LEU A 592 1.71 2.17 15.59
C LEU A 592 0.30 2.70 15.87
N TYR A 593 -0.52 2.90 14.84
CA TYR A 593 -1.88 3.41 15.05
C TYR A 593 -2.74 2.39 15.82
N ARG A 594 -2.53 1.08 15.63
CA ARG A 594 -3.18 0.04 16.43
C ARG A 594 -2.69 0.03 17.88
N THR A 595 -1.39 0.19 18.12
CA THR A 595 -0.86 0.36 19.47
C THR A 595 -1.46 1.61 20.13
N ALA A 596 -1.52 2.72 19.39
CA ALA A 596 -2.13 3.96 19.87
C ALA A 596 -3.62 3.80 20.21
N GLN A 597 -4.38 3.08 19.37
CA GLN A 597 -5.77 2.74 19.63
C GLN A 597 -5.93 1.95 20.93
N SER A 598 -5.15 0.86 21.09
CA SER A 598 -5.19 0.01 22.28
C SER A 598 -4.85 0.81 23.56
N GLU A 599 -3.84 1.68 23.48
CA GLU A 599 -3.43 2.55 24.58
C GLU A 599 -4.52 3.54 24.98
N ILE A 600 -5.22 4.14 24.01
CA ILE A 600 -6.33 5.06 24.30
C ILE A 600 -7.54 4.31 24.86
N GLU A 601 -7.85 3.11 24.34
CA GLU A 601 -8.93 2.27 24.85
C GLU A 601 -8.68 1.85 26.30
N MET A 602 -7.46 1.43 26.66
CA MET A 602 -7.11 1.10 28.05
C MET A 602 -7.40 2.27 29.00
N VAL A 603 -7.02 3.49 28.62
CA VAL A 603 -7.22 4.68 29.46
C VAL A 603 -8.67 5.16 29.47
N ALA A 604 -9.43 4.91 28.40
CA ALA A 604 -10.86 5.22 28.34
C ALA A 604 -11.71 4.31 29.26
N TRP A 605 -11.24 3.08 29.51
CA TRP A 605 -11.92 2.07 30.33
C TRP A 605 -11.58 2.16 31.84
N GLU A 606 -10.49 2.84 32.22
CA GLU A 606 -10.14 3.12 33.63
C GLU A 606 -11.01 4.23 34.28
N LYS A 607 -12.27 4.38 33.84
CA LYS A 607 -13.23 5.34 34.41
C LYS A 607 -13.84 4.85 35.71
#